data_AF-A0A7S7RLD2-F1
#
_entry.id   AF-A0A7S7RLD2-F1
#
_cell.length_a   1.000
_cell.length_b   1.000
_cell.length_c   1.000
_cell.angle_alpha   90.00
_cell.angle_beta   90.00
_cell.angle_gamma   90.00
#
_symmetry.space_group_name_H-M   'P 1'
#
loop_
_entity.id
_entity.type
_entity.pdbx_description
1 polymer ?
#
loop_
_entity_poly.entity_id
_entity_poly.type
_entity_poly.pdbx_seq_one_letter_code
_entity_poly.pdbx_strand_id
1 'polypeptide(L)'
;MFDADLLLAYAFMALLFLRQISILKQPNKINYAPIMIGIGAVSSLVHFIIHPEVIDTLNVMKESFFPLLISMLLYIVMNIFHQTKQSQLEKTQFEFTKALIEQITQLKEFASELEKKMILNKDEDRESQQEIREKFKQDIKALDAIQINQGKFLDKFLEMDEWHKDVSKSFTNFTEVQLPSLDDVVHKHIDILRIAEQDHFNKVKSTLEKAVESRYDMIKDIEEMKYNLESIGNISQTIANNITNQTIEQLSHVTKPFEKQILSLKSHTEGVATSLYEGESKLSAIKEQSEMIMKQMILSSKKMSVLEGQNSSLHDLYGSIKELVSDIEIVKGEYVKSQSQLSLIVNDLKIAQLNEINSVKEQMESLTVELTVRIDNSLEKLHKHYNIASEDISKSVQFLAKQAQVKRSYSDLDR
;
A
#
# COMPACT_ATOMS: atom_id res chain seq x y z
N MET A 1 100.19 44.06 -3.91
CA MET A 1 99.77 42.64 -3.88
C MET A 1 99.13 42.48 -2.52
N PHE A 2 97.85 42.09 -2.42
CA PHE A 2 97.14 42.15 -1.13
C PHE A 2 97.89 41.36 -0.06
N ASP A 3 98.06 42.00 1.10
CA ASP A 3 98.71 41.37 2.24
C ASP A 3 97.90 40.17 2.76
N ALA A 4 98.60 39.24 3.41
CA ALA A 4 98.04 37.94 3.80
C ALA A 4 96.85 38.05 4.77
N ASP A 5 96.79 39.14 5.54
CA ASP A 5 95.70 39.48 6.46
C ASP A 5 94.40 39.86 5.71
N LEU A 6 94.50 40.62 4.61
CA LEU A 6 93.37 40.95 3.74
C LEU A 6 92.84 39.71 3.00
N LEU A 7 93.75 38.85 2.50
CA LEU A 7 93.36 37.59 1.85
C LEU A 7 92.61 36.66 2.82
N LEU A 8 93.07 36.57 4.08
CA LEU A 8 92.39 35.82 5.12
C LEU A 8 90.98 36.37 5.39
N ALA A 9 90.85 37.69 5.50
CA ALA A 9 89.55 38.34 5.72
C ALA A 9 88.58 38.10 4.54
N TYR A 10 89.05 38.18 3.30
CA TYR A 10 88.25 37.86 2.12
C TYR A 10 87.82 36.39 2.08
N ALA A 11 88.68 35.46 2.49
CA ALA A 11 88.32 34.04 2.59
C ALA A 11 87.20 33.81 3.63
N PHE A 12 87.27 34.47 4.79
CA PHE A 12 86.19 34.41 5.80
C PHE A 12 84.88 35.05 5.32
N MET A 13 84.97 36.22 4.66
CA MET A 13 83.80 36.88 4.06
C MET A 13 83.15 36.00 2.99
N ALA A 14 83.94 35.36 2.11
CA ALA A 14 83.45 34.45 1.08
C ALA A 14 82.78 33.19 1.68
N LEU A 15 83.38 32.60 2.73
CA LEU A 15 82.79 31.46 3.43
C LEU A 15 81.47 31.82 4.10
N LEU A 16 81.37 32.98 4.74
CA LEU A 16 80.12 33.46 5.34
C LEU A 16 79.06 33.74 4.29
N PHE A 17 79.45 34.32 3.15
CA PHE A 17 78.53 34.56 2.04
C PHE A 17 77.97 33.25 1.45
N LEU A 18 78.84 32.27 1.18
CA LEU A 18 78.43 30.93 0.72
C LEU A 18 77.54 30.23 1.73
N ARG A 19 77.87 30.33 3.03
CA ARG A 19 77.05 29.77 4.10
C ARG A 19 75.68 30.43 4.16
N GLN A 20 75.59 31.75 4.00
CA GLN A 20 74.30 32.46 3.94
C GLN A 20 73.47 32.01 2.74
N ILE A 21 74.08 31.85 1.56
CA ILE A 21 73.39 31.32 0.36
C ILE A 21 72.86 29.90 0.63
N SER A 22 73.63 29.04 1.29
CA SER A 22 73.17 27.70 1.65
C SER A 22 72.05 27.74 2.70
N ILE A 23 72.13 28.66 3.66
CA ILE A 23 71.14 28.83 4.73
C ILE A 23 69.85 29.47 4.22
N LEU A 24 69.91 30.25 3.14
CA LEU A 24 68.74 30.83 2.46
C LEU A 24 67.72 29.76 2.01
N LYS A 25 68.10 28.48 1.89
CA LYS A 25 67.17 27.36 1.65
C LYS A 25 66.35 26.94 2.88
N GLN A 26 66.69 27.42 4.08
CA GLN A 26 66.05 27.03 5.35
C GLN A 26 65.43 28.26 6.03
N PRO A 27 64.12 28.26 6.34
CA PRO A 27 63.40 29.47 6.76
C PRO A 27 63.72 29.99 8.19
N ASN A 28 64.36 29.20 9.06
CA ASN A 28 64.51 29.53 10.50
C ASN A 28 65.96 29.67 11.00
N LYS A 29 66.87 30.25 10.20
CA LYS A 29 68.28 30.39 10.61
C LYS A 29 68.75 31.84 10.67
N ILE A 30 69.70 32.08 11.58
CA ILE A 30 70.29 33.37 11.96
C ILE A 30 70.74 34.16 10.71
N ASN A 31 70.45 35.45 10.66
CA ASN A 31 70.93 36.35 9.63
C ASN A 31 72.41 36.71 9.85
N TYR A 32 73.30 36.24 8.97
CA TYR A 32 74.74 36.52 9.06
C TYR A 32 75.15 37.85 8.40
N ALA A 33 74.22 38.60 7.80
CA ALA A 33 74.54 39.87 7.15
C ALA A 33 75.22 40.89 8.11
N PRO A 34 74.75 41.12 9.35
CA PRO A 34 75.43 42.03 10.28
C PRO A 34 76.85 41.59 10.64
N ILE A 35 77.10 40.27 10.67
CA ILE A 35 78.43 39.70 10.96
C ILE A 35 79.41 39.98 9.81
N MET A 36 78.92 40.08 8.56
CA MET A 36 79.73 40.45 7.39
C MET A 36 80.35 41.85 7.55
N ILE A 37 79.55 42.85 7.96
CA ILE A 37 80.04 44.21 8.23
C ILE A 37 81.05 44.19 9.39
N GLY A 38 80.77 43.42 10.44
CA GLY A 38 81.67 43.30 11.59
C GLY A 38 83.07 42.82 11.20
N ILE A 39 83.17 41.81 10.34
CA ILE A 39 84.46 41.28 9.86
C ILE A 39 85.16 42.27 8.93
N GLY A 40 84.41 42.93 8.03
CA GLY A 40 84.99 43.96 7.16
C GLY A 40 85.55 45.16 7.93
N ALA A 41 84.84 45.62 8.97
CA ALA A 41 85.29 46.71 9.84
C ALA A 41 86.51 46.31 10.70
N VAL A 42 86.51 45.11 11.28
CA VAL A 42 87.65 44.61 12.07
C VAL A 42 88.86 44.39 11.17
N SER A 43 88.69 43.79 9.99
CA SER A 43 89.79 43.60 9.03
C SER A 43 90.36 44.92 8.54
N SER A 44 89.50 45.90 8.26
CA SER A 44 89.90 47.26 7.87
C SER A 44 90.75 47.93 8.94
N LEU A 45 90.33 47.84 10.21
CA LEU A 45 91.07 48.41 11.35
C LEU A 45 92.39 47.67 11.62
N VAL A 46 92.37 46.33 11.57
CA VAL A 46 93.56 45.51 11.83
C VAL A 46 94.64 45.75 10.76
N HIS A 47 94.27 45.79 9.49
CA HIS A 47 95.20 46.06 8.39
C HIS A 47 95.83 47.45 8.53
N PHE A 48 95.03 48.47 8.89
CA PHE A 48 95.52 49.82 9.14
C PHE A 48 96.52 49.92 10.30
N ILE A 49 96.35 49.11 11.35
CA ILE A 49 97.21 49.12 12.54
C ILE A 49 98.54 48.37 12.31
N ILE A 50 98.53 47.29 11.52
CA ILE A 50 99.69 46.40 11.33
C ILE A 50 100.71 46.97 10.32
N HIS A 51 100.27 47.81 9.38
CA HIS A 51 101.14 48.35 8.32
C HIS A 51 101.37 49.88 8.38
N PRO A 52 101.91 50.46 9.48
CA PRO A 52 102.12 51.90 9.60
C PRO A 52 103.35 52.45 8.86
N GLU A 53 104.29 51.60 8.42
CA GLU A 53 105.64 52.00 7.98
C GLU A 53 105.90 51.95 6.45
N VAL A 54 104.86 51.93 5.62
CA VAL A 54 105.04 52.02 4.17
C VAL A 54 105.02 53.50 3.75
N ILE A 55 105.98 53.92 2.92
CA ILE A 55 106.28 55.32 2.51
C ILE A 55 105.08 56.09 1.90
N ASP A 56 103.96 55.41 1.65
CA ASP A 56 102.78 55.96 0.97
C ASP A 56 101.50 55.69 1.80
N THR A 57 101.31 56.47 2.87
CA THR A 57 100.19 56.35 3.82
C THR A 57 98.81 56.39 3.15
N LEU A 58 98.71 57.05 2.00
CA LEU A 58 97.49 57.14 1.20
C LEU A 58 97.11 55.81 0.54
N ASN A 59 98.08 54.95 0.21
CA ASN A 59 97.81 53.62 -0.36
C ASN A 59 97.36 52.63 0.71
N VAL A 60 97.98 52.64 1.90
CA VAL A 60 97.55 51.81 3.04
C VAL A 60 96.12 52.18 3.48
N MET A 61 95.78 53.47 3.48
CA MET A 61 94.43 53.92 3.77
C MET A 61 93.42 53.39 2.75
N LYS A 62 93.72 53.49 1.43
CA LYS A 62 92.87 52.93 0.38
C LYS A 62 92.70 51.42 0.52
N GLU A 63 93.79 50.68 0.72
CA GLU A 63 93.80 49.22 0.88
C GLU A 63 93.01 48.77 2.11
N SER A 64 93.14 49.49 3.23
CA SER A 64 92.36 49.25 4.45
C SER A 64 90.86 49.46 4.27
N PHE A 65 90.42 50.35 3.38
CA PHE A 65 88.98 50.58 3.13
C PHE A 65 88.33 49.52 2.23
N PHE A 66 89.10 48.76 1.44
CA PHE A 66 88.53 47.75 0.53
C PHE A 66 87.75 46.64 1.25
N PRO A 67 88.22 46.03 2.37
CA PRO A 67 87.44 45.08 3.16
C PRO A 67 86.09 45.63 3.61
N LEU A 68 86.06 46.89 4.06
CA LEU A 68 84.84 47.54 4.50
C LEU A 68 83.86 47.72 3.33
N LEU A 69 84.35 48.22 2.18
CA LEU A 69 83.55 48.39 0.96
C LEU A 69 82.95 47.07 0.46
N ILE A 70 83.76 46.01 0.42
CA ILE A 70 83.33 44.67 -0.02
C ILE A 70 82.30 44.10 0.97
N SER A 71 82.54 44.23 2.28
CA SER A 71 81.59 43.77 3.29
C SER A 71 80.24 44.50 3.22
N MET A 72 80.26 45.80 2.92
CA MET A 72 79.05 46.63 2.78
C MET A 72 78.26 46.25 1.53
N LEU A 73 78.94 45.98 0.41
CA LEU A 73 78.30 45.52 -0.82
C LEU A 73 77.64 44.14 -0.60
N LEU A 74 78.38 43.20 0.00
CA LEU A 74 77.84 41.87 0.33
C LEU A 74 76.68 41.96 1.32
N TYR A 75 76.73 42.86 2.29
CA TYR A 75 75.63 43.12 3.22
C TYR A 75 74.36 43.59 2.50
N ILE A 76 74.46 44.57 1.59
CA ILE A 76 73.32 45.07 0.83
C ILE A 76 72.68 43.95 0.03
N VAL A 77 73.49 43.15 -0.67
CA VAL A 77 73.02 42.00 -1.45
C VAL A 77 72.32 40.98 -0.55
N MET A 78 72.93 40.59 0.56
CA MET A 78 72.36 39.64 1.52
C MET A 78 71.04 40.15 2.13
N ASN A 79 70.94 41.45 2.42
CA ASN A 79 69.74 42.05 3.00
C ASN A 79 68.58 42.10 1.99
N ILE A 80 68.85 42.46 0.73
CA ILE A 80 67.84 42.43 -0.35
C ILE A 80 67.31 41.01 -0.55
N PHE A 81 68.19 40.00 -0.59
CA PHE A 81 67.79 38.60 -0.70
C PHE A 81 66.92 38.14 0.48
N HIS A 82 67.27 38.56 1.69
CA HIS A 82 66.49 38.22 2.88
C HIS A 82 65.08 38.84 2.84
N GLN A 83 64.97 40.13 2.50
CA GLN A 83 63.69 40.82 2.38
C GLN A 83 62.82 40.24 1.25
N THR A 84 63.40 39.91 0.10
CA THR A 84 62.66 39.32 -1.02
C THR A 84 62.10 37.96 -0.64
N LYS A 85 62.87 37.12 0.07
CA LYS A 85 62.39 35.82 0.55
C LYS A 85 61.26 35.97 1.58
N GLN A 86 61.40 36.87 2.54
CA GLN A 86 60.37 37.10 3.56
C GLN A 86 59.06 37.57 2.91
N SER A 87 59.14 38.52 1.98
CA SER A 87 57.97 38.99 1.24
C SER A 87 57.31 37.88 0.39
N GLN A 88 58.09 37.01 -0.26
CA GLN A 88 57.55 35.86 -0.99
C GLN A 88 56.86 34.87 -0.04
N LEU A 89 57.45 34.59 1.12
CA LEU A 89 56.87 33.68 2.10
C LEU A 89 55.54 34.22 2.65
N GLU A 90 55.49 35.50 3.02
CA GLU A 90 54.27 36.17 3.46
C GLU A 90 53.18 36.15 2.37
N LYS A 91 53.57 36.40 1.10
CA LYS A 91 52.64 36.32 -0.04
C LYS A 91 52.08 34.90 -0.22
N THR A 92 52.93 33.88 -0.17
CA THR A 92 52.47 32.47 -0.30
C THR A 92 51.57 32.05 0.87
N GLN A 93 51.87 32.49 2.09
CA GLN A 93 51.02 32.24 3.25
C GLN A 93 49.67 32.95 3.15
N PHE A 94 49.66 34.19 2.65
CA PHE A 94 48.43 34.94 2.40
C PHE A 94 47.56 34.27 1.33
N GLU A 95 48.15 33.86 0.20
CA GLU A 95 47.44 33.14 -0.87
C GLU A 95 46.88 31.80 -0.38
N PHE A 96 47.66 31.05 0.41
CA PHE A 96 47.21 29.81 1.04
C PHE A 96 46.05 30.04 2.03
N THR A 97 46.16 31.05 2.88
CA THR A 97 45.10 31.41 3.85
C THR A 97 43.83 31.83 3.13
N LYS A 98 43.94 32.61 2.05
CA LYS A 98 42.81 33.02 1.22
C LYS A 98 42.11 31.80 0.60
N ALA A 99 42.87 30.88 0.02
CA ALA A 99 42.33 29.63 -0.54
C ALA A 99 41.63 28.77 0.53
N LEU A 100 42.20 28.68 1.74
CA LEU A 100 41.56 27.99 2.86
C LEU A 100 40.25 28.65 3.29
N ILE A 101 40.21 29.98 3.38
CA ILE A 101 38.97 30.72 3.72
C ILE A 101 37.88 30.46 2.67
N GLU A 102 38.25 30.44 1.39
CA GLU A 102 37.33 30.17 0.29
C GLU A 102 36.77 28.73 0.38
N GLN A 103 37.63 27.74 0.60
CA GLN A 103 37.21 26.35 0.80
C GLN A 103 36.33 26.18 2.05
N ILE A 104 36.66 26.83 3.17
CA ILE A 104 35.85 26.79 4.39
C ILE A 104 34.48 27.44 4.15
N THR A 105 34.43 28.52 3.38
CA THR A 105 33.16 29.19 3.03
C THR A 105 32.29 28.27 2.19
N GLN A 106 32.85 27.64 1.15
CA GLN A 106 32.12 26.67 0.32
C GLN A 106 31.62 25.48 1.12
N LEU A 107 32.44 24.94 2.03
CA LEU A 107 32.04 23.84 2.90
C LEU A 107 30.88 24.24 3.83
N LYS A 108 30.91 25.47 4.36
CA LYS A 108 29.84 26.01 5.21
C LYS A 108 28.53 26.19 4.44
N GLU A 109 28.59 26.70 3.22
CA GLU A 109 27.42 26.81 2.34
C GLU A 109 26.84 25.44 2.02
N PHE A 110 27.68 24.48 1.64
CA PHE A 110 27.26 23.11 1.38
C PHE A 110 26.61 22.46 2.61
N ALA A 111 27.21 22.62 3.80
CA ALA A 111 26.64 22.10 5.04
C ALA A 111 25.27 22.73 5.36
N SER A 112 25.11 24.04 5.12
CA SER A 112 23.83 24.73 5.31
C SER A 112 22.77 24.28 4.31
N GLU A 113 23.14 24.05 3.05
CA GLU A 113 22.22 23.51 2.03
C GLU A 113 21.80 22.07 2.37
N LEU A 114 22.75 21.25 2.84
CA LEU A 114 22.48 19.88 3.29
C LEU A 114 21.51 19.88 4.48
N GLU A 115 21.72 20.75 5.48
CA GLU A 115 20.83 20.90 6.63
C GLU A 115 19.43 21.32 6.18
N LYS A 116 19.31 22.29 5.27
CA LYS A 116 18.03 22.73 4.72
C LYS A 116 17.30 21.59 4.00
N LYS A 117 18.00 20.81 3.16
CA LYS A 117 17.42 19.63 2.49
C LYS A 117 17.02 18.54 3.49
N MET A 118 17.80 18.33 4.55
CA MET A 118 17.48 17.34 5.59
C MET A 118 16.21 17.74 6.36
N ILE A 119 16.05 19.03 6.69
CA ILE A 119 14.83 19.54 7.35
C ILE A 119 13.62 19.38 6.43
N LEU A 120 13.72 19.81 5.16
CA LEU A 120 12.64 19.68 4.19
C LEU A 120 12.20 18.22 4.03
N ASN A 121 13.15 17.31 3.86
CA ASN A 121 12.85 15.89 3.70
C ASN A 121 12.21 15.30 4.96
N LYS A 122 12.66 15.71 6.15
CA LYS A 122 12.05 15.28 7.42
C LYS A 122 10.61 15.77 7.58
N ASP A 123 10.31 16.99 7.12
CA ASP A 123 8.96 17.55 7.15
C ASP A 123 8.04 16.84 6.13
N GLU A 124 8.53 16.59 4.90
CA GLU A 124 7.81 15.81 3.87
C GLU A 124 7.53 14.38 4.35
N ASP A 125 8.50 13.69 4.96
CA ASP A 125 8.31 12.35 5.54
C ASP A 125 7.24 12.38 6.63
N ARG A 126 7.21 13.45 7.45
CA ARG A 126 6.22 13.60 8.52
C ARG A 126 4.82 13.81 7.96
N GLU A 127 4.68 14.62 6.91
CA GLU A 127 3.40 14.82 6.22
C GLU A 127 2.91 13.52 5.55
N SER A 128 3.80 12.81 4.84
CA SER A 128 3.48 11.52 4.22
C SER A 128 3.03 10.49 5.27
N GLN A 129 3.72 10.39 6.40
CA GLN A 129 3.30 9.51 7.50
C GLN A 129 1.93 9.91 8.08
N GLN A 130 1.63 11.20 8.15
CA GLN A 130 0.35 11.69 8.64
C GLN A 130 -0.78 11.37 7.66
N GLU A 131 -0.55 11.52 6.36
CA GLU A 131 -1.48 11.14 5.30
C GLU A 131 -1.78 9.63 5.33
N ILE A 132 -0.73 8.79 5.45
CA ILE A 132 -0.88 7.34 5.59
C ILE A 132 -1.71 6.98 6.82
N ARG A 133 -1.48 7.64 7.96
CA ARG A 133 -2.25 7.41 9.19
C ARG A 133 -3.72 7.79 9.04
N GLU A 134 -4.03 8.91 8.40
CA GLU A 134 -5.42 9.31 8.16
C GLU A 134 -6.11 8.37 7.17
N LYS A 135 -5.42 7.93 6.11
CA LYS A 135 -5.95 6.92 5.19
C LYS A 135 -6.22 5.60 5.91
N PHE A 136 -5.29 5.13 6.72
CA PHE A 136 -5.46 3.90 7.52
C PHE A 136 -6.66 4.01 8.49
N LYS A 137 -6.86 5.18 9.10
CA LYS A 137 -8.02 5.45 9.97
C LYS A 137 -9.34 5.45 9.20
N GLN A 138 -9.36 5.94 7.96
CA GLN A 138 -10.52 5.85 7.09
C GLN A 138 -10.81 4.40 6.68
N ASP A 139 -9.77 3.63 6.34
CA ASP A 139 -9.90 2.22 5.98
C ASP A 139 -10.44 1.38 7.14
N ILE A 140 -9.98 1.63 8.38
CA ILE A 140 -10.53 0.99 9.58
C ILE A 140 -12.03 1.30 9.74
N LYS A 141 -12.46 2.55 9.54
CA LYS A 141 -13.88 2.91 9.60
C LYS A 141 -14.70 2.21 8.52
N ALA A 142 -14.15 2.07 7.32
CA ALA A 142 -14.80 1.34 6.23
C ALA A 142 -14.94 -0.15 6.58
N LEU A 143 -13.89 -0.77 7.14
CA LEU A 143 -13.93 -2.15 7.60
C LEU A 143 -14.94 -2.37 8.73
N ASP A 144 -15.03 -1.45 9.70
CA ASP A 144 -16.02 -1.50 10.77
C ASP A 144 -17.45 -1.41 10.22
N ALA A 145 -17.69 -0.52 9.24
CA ALA A 145 -18.97 -0.44 8.54
C ALA A 145 -19.30 -1.73 7.76
N ILE A 146 -18.32 -2.35 7.11
CA ILE A 146 -18.48 -3.64 6.42
C ILE A 146 -18.84 -4.74 7.44
N GLN A 147 -18.15 -4.81 8.57
CA GLN A 147 -18.43 -5.77 9.64
C GLN A 147 -19.85 -5.61 10.19
N ILE A 148 -20.27 -4.37 10.48
CA ILE A 148 -21.63 -4.08 10.95
C ILE A 148 -22.66 -4.52 9.90
N ASN A 149 -22.42 -4.25 8.63
CA ASN A 149 -23.32 -4.67 7.55
C ASN A 149 -23.36 -6.20 7.41
N GLN A 150 -22.23 -6.88 7.51
CA GLN A 150 -22.19 -8.36 7.51
C GLN A 150 -22.99 -8.95 8.68
N GLY A 151 -22.90 -8.36 9.88
CA GLY A 151 -23.74 -8.75 11.01
C GLY A 151 -25.24 -8.61 10.71
N LYS A 152 -25.67 -7.48 10.17
CA LYS A 152 -27.07 -7.25 9.76
C LYS A 152 -27.54 -8.23 8.68
N PHE A 153 -26.67 -8.55 7.71
CA PHE A 153 -26.99 -9.54 6.70
C PHE A 153 -27.18 -10.93 7.31
N LEU A 154 -26.32 -11.32 8.24
CA LEU A 154 -26.43 -12.60 8.95
C LEU A 154 -27.77 -12.69 9.70
N ASP A 155 -28.16 -11.63 10.42
CA ASP A 155 -29.45 -11.59 11.12
C ASP A 155 -30.64 -11.75 10.15
N LYS A 156 -30.56 -11.11 8.97
CA LYS A 156 -31.58 -11.26 7.92
C LYS A 156 -31.63 -12.68 7.33
N PHE A 157 -30.49 -13.36 7.21
CA PHE A 157 -30.46 -14.77 6.79
C PHE A 157 -31.09 -15.68 7.84
N LEU A 158 -30.88 -15.40 9.13
CA LEU A 158 -31.53 -16.13 10.22
C LEU A 158 -33.04 -15.94 10.22
N GLU A 159 -33.54 -14.71 10.06
CA GLU A 159 -34.98 -14.44 9.88
C GLU A 159 -35.54 -15.18 8.65
N MET A 160 -34.80 -15.21 7.55
CA MET A 160 -35.24 -15.90 6.33
C MET A 160 -35.30 -17.42 6.51
N ASP A 161 -34.38 -18.03 7.26
CA ASP A 161 -34.42 -19.45 7.61
C ASP A 161 -35.62 -19.77 8.51
N GLU A 162 -35.93 -18.88 9.46
CA GLU A 162 -37.12 -19.02 10.30
C GLU A 162 -38.41 -18.92 9.49
N TRP A 163 -38.52 -17.94 8.59
CA TRP A 163 -39.64 -17.84 7.65
C TRP A 163 -39.77 -19.07 6.77
N HIS A 164 -38.65 -19.61 6.26
CA HIS A 164 -38.67 -20.82 5.45
C HIS A 164 -39.21 -22.02 6.25
N LYS A 165 -38.80 -22.18 7.52
CA LYS A 165 -39.33 -23.22 8.41
C LYS A 165 -40.83 -23.06 8.65
N ASP A 166 -41.30 -21.84 8.88
CA ASP A 166 -42.72 -21.56 9.11
C ASP A 166 -43.57 -21.81 7.87
N VAL A 167 -43.09 -21.40 6.70
CA VAL A 167 -43.74 -21.68 5.41
C VAL A 167 -43.76 -23.18 5.15
N SER A 168 -42.64 -23.87 5.36
CA SER A 168 -42.56 -25.32 5.17
C SER A 168 -43.51 -26.08 6.10
N LYS A 169 -43.61 -25.67 7.37
CA LYS A 169 -44.57 -26.23 8.34
C LYS A 169 -46.01 -25.96 7.93
N SER A 170 -46.31 -24.75 7.47
CA SER A 170 -47.64 -24.38 6.98
C SER A 170 -48.02 -25.17 5.74
N PHE A 171 -47.08 -25.37 4.82
CA PHE A 171 -47.27 -26.17 3.60
C PHE A 171 -47.49 -27.65 3.93
N THR A 172 -46.74 -28.19 4.90
CA THR A 172 -46.92 -29.55 5.41
C THR A 172 -48.32 -29.71 6.01
N ASN A 173 -48.73 -28.79 6.89
CA ASN A 173 -50.08 -28.80 7.48
C ASN A 173 -51.20 -28.67 6.42
N PHE A 174 -51.00 -27.82 5.41
CA PHE A 174 -51.94 -27.72 4.30
C PHE A 174 -52.06 -29.04 3.54
N THR A 175 -50.92 -29.66 3.21
CA THR A 175 -50.85 -30.88 2.39
C THR A 175 -51.33 -32.12 3.14
N GLU A 176 -50.96 -32.28 4.40
CA GLU A 176 -51.23 -33.49 5.18
C GLU A 176 -52.55 -33.43 5.97
N VAL A 177 -53.05 -32.24 6.28
CA VAL A 177 -54.26 -32.09 7.12
C VAL A 177 -55.39 -31.44 6.35
N GLN A 178 -55.18 -30.25 5.76
CA GLN A 178 -56.28 -29.49 5.16
C GLN A 178 -56.79 -30.13 3.86
N LEU A 179 -55.89 -30.53 2.97
CA LEU A 179 -56.24 -31.21 1.71
C LEU A 179 -57.03 -32.51 1.93
N PRO A 180 -56.59 -33.44 2.79
CA PRO A 180 -57.37 -34.64 3.11
C PRO A 180 -58.70 -34.32 3.80
N SER A 181 -58.74 -33.31 4.69
CA SER A 181 -60.01 -32.90 5.31
C SER A 181 -61.02 -32.35 4.29
N LEU A 182 -60.54 -31.69 3.23
CA LEU A 182 -61.38 -31.22 2.15
C LEU A 182 -61.94 -32.39 1.35
N ASP A 183 -61.11 -33.40 1.06
CA ASP A 183 -61.56 -34.63 0.39
C ASP A 183 -62.62 -35.38 1.21
N ASP A 184 -62.44 -35.49 2.53
CA ASP A 184 -63.43 -36.04 3.47
C ASP A 184 -64.74 -35.25 3.47
N VAL A 185 -64.66 -33.91 3.46
CA VAL A 185 -65.85 -33.04 3.41
C VAL A 185 -66.57 -33.18 2.07
N VAL A 186 -65.84 -33.28 0.97
CA VAL A 186 -66.40 -33.49 -0.37
C VAL A 186 -67.09 -34.85 -0.46
N HIS A 187 -66.46 -35.92 0.03
CA HIS A 187 -67.07 -37.25 0.11
C HIS A 187 -68.34 -37.25 0.96
N LYS A 188 -68.34 -36.57 2.12
CA LYS A 188 -69.57 -36.41 2.94
C LYS A 188 -70.67 -35.67 2.17
N HIS A 189 -70.34 -34.63 1.42
CA HIS A 189 -71.35 -33.92 0.62
C HIS A 189 -71.88 -34.78 -0.53
N ILE A 190 -71.03 -35.57 -1.19
CA ILE A 190 -71.45 -36.55 -2.19
C ILE A 190 -72.40 -37.58 -1.58
N ASP A 191 -72.08 -38.11 -0.40
CA ASP A 191 -72.93 -39.08 0.30
C ASP A 191 -74.28 -38.47 0.70
N ILE A 192 -74.29 -37.24 1.22
CA ILE A 192 -75.52 -36.52 1.54
C ILE A 192 -76.38 -36.31 0.29
N LEU A 193 -75.78 -35.88 -0.83
CA LEU A 193 -76.49 -35.70 -2.09
C LEU A 193 -77.06 -37.02 -2.61
N ARG A 194 -76.28 -38.11 -2.52
CA ARG A 194 -76.72 -39.45 -2.91
C ARG A 194 -77.88 -39.94 -2.06
N ILE A 195 -77.83 -39.76 -0.74
CA ILE A 195 -78.93 -40.12 0.17
C ILE A 195 -80.17 -39.28 -0.14
N ALA A 196 -80.01 -37.97 -0.34
CA ALA A 196 -81.12 -37.07 -0.67
C ALA A 196 -81.78 -37.44 -2.01
N GLU A 197 -80.99 -37.81 -3.03
CA GLU A 197 -81.48 -38.27 -4.32
C GLU A 197 -82.23 -39.60 -4.20
N GLN A 198 -81.69 -40.55 -3.42
CA GLN A 198 -82.34 -41.83 -3.13
C GLN A 198 -83.68 -41.63 -2.40
N ASP A 199 -83.72 -40.77 -1.39
CA ASP A 199 -84.94 -40.43 -0.65
C ASP A 199 -85.96 -39.72 -1.53
N HIS A 200 -85.50 -38.81 -2.40
CA HIS A 200 -86.36 -38.15 -3.38
C HIS A 200 -86.96 -39.17 -4.35
N PHE A 201 -86.16 -40.08 -4.90
CA PHE A 201 -86.62 -41.17 -5.76
C PHE A 201 -87.66 -42.06 -5.05
N ASN A 202 -87.39 -42.46 -3.80
CA ASN A 202 -88.30 -43.26 -2.99
C ASN A 202 -89.63 -42.52 -2.75
N LYS A 203 -89.58 -41.21 -2.51
CA LYS A 203 -90.77 -40.39 -2.29
C LYS A 203 -91.59 -40.20 -3.56
N VAL A 204 -90.94 -40.00 -4.70
CA VAL A 204 -91.59 -39.96 -6.02
C VAL A 204 -92.25 -41.31 -6.31
N LYS A 205 -91.55 -42.43 -6.08
CA LYS A 205 -92.08 -43.78 -6.25
C LYS A 205 -93.31 -44.02 -5.38
N SER A 206 -93.25 -43.70 -4.09
CA SER A 206 -94.38 -43.85 -3.16
C SER A 206 -95.58 -42.98 -3.55
N THR A 207 -95.32 -41.74 -4.02
CA THR A 207 -96.38 -40.84 -4.48
C THR A 207 -97.03 -41.37 -5.76
N LEU A 208 -96.24 -41.95 -6.66
CA LEU A 208 -96.73 -42.58 -7.89
C LEU A 208 -97.56 -43.84 -7.57
N GLU A 209 -97.09 -44.70 -6.66
CA GLU A 209 -97.83 -45.88 -6.20
C GLU A 209 -99.20 -45.48 -5.62
N LYS A 210 -99.24 -44.45 -4.75
CA LYS A 210 -100.50 -43.92 -4.20
C LYS A 210 -101.43 -43.33 -5.27
N ALA A 211 -100.88 -42.70 -6.31
CA ALA A 211 -101.67 -42.17 -7.42
C ALA A 211 -102.19 -43.28 -8.36
N VAL A 212 -101.48 -44.42 -8.44
CA VAL A 212 -101.92 -45.61 -9.18
C VAL A 212 -103.00 -46.37 -8.40
N GLU A 213 -102.87 -46.50 -7.08
CA GLU A 213 -103.92 -47.05 -6.21
C GLU A 213 -105.19 -46.19 -6.25
N SER A 214 -105.07 -44.86 -6.18
CA SER A 214 -106.26 -43.99 -6.23
C SER A 214 -107.00 -44.06 -7.57
N ARG A 215 -106.33 -44.42 -8.67
CA ARG A 215 -107.00 -44.72 -9.96
C ARG A 215 -107.82 -46.01 -9.91
N TYR A 216 -107.38 -47.02 -9.16
CA TYR A 216 -108.15 -48.25 -8.98
C TYR A 216 -109.39 -48.03 -8.11
N ASP A 217 -109.27 -47.22 -7.07
CA ASP A 217 -110.41 -46.86 -6.20
C ASP A 217 -111.42 -45.95 -6.93
N MET A 218 -110.95 -44.99 -7.74
CA MET A 218 -111.83 -44.13 -8.56
C MET A 218 -112.66 -44.90 -9.59
N ILE A 219 -112.12 -45.99 -10.17
CA ILE A 219 -112.88 -46.82 -11.13
C ILE A 219 -114.02 -47.54 -10.41
N LYS A 220 -113.80 -47.99 -9.17
CA LYS A 220 -114.78 -48.67 -8.33
C LYS A 220 -115.90 -47.71 -7.87
N ASP A 221 -115.53 -46.49 -7.48
CA ASP A 221 -116.47 -45.45 -7.07
C ASP A 221 -117.34 -44.94 -8.24
N ILE A 222 -116.80 -44.93 -9.47
CA ILE A 222 -117.56 -44.56 -10.69
C ILE A 222 -118.60 -45.64 -11.04
N GLU A 223 -118.30 -46.91 -10.78
CA GLU A 223 -119.21 -48.04 -11.02
C GLU A 223 -120.36 -48.09 -10.00
N GLU A 224 -120.08 -47.68 -8.76
CA GLU A 224 -121.09 -47.50 -7.69
C GLU A 224 -121.96 -46.24 -7.91
N MET A 225 -121.37 -45.14 -8.39
CA MET A 225 -122.09 -43.91 -8.72
C MET A 225 -123.07 -44.10 -9.90
N LYS A 226 -122.73 -44.97 -10.86
CA LYS A 226 -123.61 -45.34 -11.98
C LYS A 226 -124.88 -46.06 -11.50
N TYR A 227 -124.80 -46.86 -10.44
CA TYR A 227 -125.94 -47.57 -9.85
C TYR A 227 -126.85 -46.62 -9.07
N ASN A 228 -126.28 -45.61 -8.41
CA ASN A 228 -127.02 -44.65 -7.58
C ASN A 228 -127.71 -43.53 -8.39
N LEU A 229 -127.27 -43.26 -9.62
CA LEU A 229 -127.86 -42.24 -10.52
C LEU A 229 -129.16 -42.67 -11.21
N GLU A 230 -129.49 -43.97 -11.22
CA GLU A 230 -130.73 -44.50 -11.81
C GLU A 230 -131.96 -44.29 -10.90
N SER A 231 -131.74 -44.01 -9.61
CA SER A 231 -132.81 -43.97 -8.60
C SER A 231 -133.30 -42.56 -8.20
N ILE A 232 -132.71 -41.47 -8.72
CA ILE A 232 -132.97 -40.10 -8.22
C ILE A 232 -133.66 -39.25 -9.30
N GLY A 233 -134.85 -39.66 -9.71
CA GLY A 233 -135.68 -38.95 -10.68
C GLY A 233 -136.70 -37.94 -10.11
N ASN A 234 -136.81 -37.72 -8.78
CA ASN A 234 -138.07 -37.17 -8.23
C ASN A 234 -138.04 -36.02 -7.18
N ILE A 235 -136.97 -35.24 -6.95
CA ILE A 235 -137.00 -34.22 -5.85
C ILE A 235 -136.43 -32.86 -6.26
N SER A 236 -137.18 -32.03 -7.00
CA SER A 236 -136.69 -30.77 -7.59
C SER A 236 -136.68 -29.52 -6.68
N GLN A 237 -137.37 -29.49 -5.52
CA GLN A 237 -137.53 -28.26 -4.73
C GLN A 237 -136.61 -28.17 -3.49
N THR A 238 -136.16 -29.30 -2.95
CA THR A 238 -135.13 -29.37 -1.89
C THR A 238 -133.72 -29.06 -2.45
N ILE A 239 -133.55 -29.23 -3.76
CA ILE A 239 -132.30 -29.10 -4.50
C ILE A 239 -131.76 -27.66 -4.47
N ALA A 240 -132.59 -26.63 -4.62
CA ALA A 240 -132.08 -25.26 -4.78
C ALA A 240 -131.37 -24.71 -3.52
N ASN A 241 -131.91 -24.99 -2.32
CA ASN A 241 -131.33 -24.53 -1.05
C ASN A 241 -130.14 -25.39 -0.59
N ASN A 242 -130.16 -26.70 -0.86
CA ASN A 242 -129.01 -27.55 -0.55
C ASN A 242 -127.87 -27.38 -1.54
N ILE A 243 -128.14 -27.17 -2.84
CA ILE A 243 -127.10 -26.89 -3.84
C ILE A 243 -126.38 -25.59 -3.49
N THR A 244 -127.07 -24.52 -3.13
CA THR A 244 -126.39 -23.25 -2.79
C THR A 244 -125.52 -23.39 -1.54
N ASN A 245 -126.00 -24.04 -0.49
CA ASN A 245 -125.20 -24.28 0.72
C ASN A 245 -124.03 -25.26 0.49
N GLN A 246 -124.26 -26.41 -0.16
CA GLN A 246 -123.17 -27.35 -0.47
C GLN A 246 -122.19 -26.79 -1.50
N THR A 247 -122.63 -25.98 -2.47
CA THR A 247 -121.71 -25.36 -3.44
C THR A 247 -120.86 -24.29 -2.78
N ILE A 248 -121.41 -23.50 -1.85
CA ILE A 248 -120.62 -22.55 -1.04
C ILE A 248 -119.64 -23.29 -0.11
N GLU A 249 -120.09 -24.38 0.50
CA GLU A 249 -119.27 -25.18 1.42
C GLU A 249 -118.16 -25.95 0.66
N GLN A 250 -118.47 -26.52 -0.50
CA GLN A 250 -117.48 -27.17 -1.37
C GLN A 250 -116.54 -26.16 -2.03
N LEU A 251 -117.02 -25.00 -2.50
CA LEU A 251 -116.13 -23.93 -2.95
C LEU A 251 -115.24 -23.44 -1.81
N SER A 252 -115.75 -23.28 -0.60
CA SER A 252 -114.95 -22.91 0.58
C SER A 252 -113.89 -23.97 0.90
N HIS A 253 -114.24 -25.26 0.78
CA HIS A 253 -113.32 -26.38 0.96
C HIS A 253 -112.24 -26.48 -0.12
N VAL A 254 -112.46 -25.95 -1.33
CA VAL A 254 -111.45 -25.89 -2.40
C VAL A 254 -110.67 -24.57 -2.35
N THR A 255 -111.35 -23.46 -2.05
CA THR A 255 -110.77 -22.11 -2.07
C THR A 255 -109.84 -21.88 -0.88
N LYS A 256 -110.14 -22.40 0.32
CA LYS A 256 -109.26 -22.24 1.50
C LYS A 256 -107.92 -22.97 1.34
N PRO A 257 -107.86 -24.24 0.90
CA PRO A 257 -106.59 -24.89 0.57
C PRO A 257 -105.86 -24.20 -0.58
N PHE A 258 -106.57 -23.75 -1.61
CA PHE A 258 -105.97 -23.04 -2.74
C PHE A 258 -105.37 -21.68 -2.30
N GLU A 259 -106.08 -20.91 -1.49
CA GLU A 259 -105.58 -19.67 -0.87
C GLU A 259 -104.37 -19.94 0.01
N LYS A 260 -104.39 -21.02 0.82
CA LYS A 260 -103.23 -21.43 1.63
C LYS A 260 -102.03 -21.84 0.77
N GLN A 261 -102.27 -22.51 -0.36
CA GLN A 261 -101.22 -22.85 -1.32
C GLN A 261 -100.67 -21.60 -2.02
N ILE A 262 -101.53 -20.65 -2.42
CA ILE A 262 -101.14 -19.35 -3.00
C ILE A 262 -100.30 -18.54 -2.00
N LEU A 263 -100.70 -18.49 -0.72
CA LEU A 263 -99.93 -17.81 0.34
C LEU A 263 -98.58 -18.50 0.58
N SER A 264 -98.55 -19.83 0.60
CA SER A 264 -97.31 -20.60 0.70
C SER A 264 -96.40 -20.38 -0.50
N LEU A 265 -96.96 -20.31 -1.71
CA LEU A 265 -96.23 -20.07 -2.95
C LEU A 265 -95.67 -18.64 -2.99
N LYS A 266 -96.47 -17.65 -2.55
CA LYS A 266 -96.03 -16.26 -2.40
C LYS A 266 -94.86 -16.16 -1.43
N SER A 267 -94.98 -16.76 -0.25
CA SER A 267 -93.89 -16.79 0.75
C SER A 267 -92.64 -17.48 0.22
N HIS A 268 -92.79 -18.60 -0.49
CA HIS A 268 -91.66 -19.28 -1.12
C HIS A 268 -91.00 -18.42 -2.21
N THR A 269 -91.81 -17.73 -3.03
CA THR A 269 -91.32 -16.83 -4.09
C THR A 269 -90.58 -15.62 -3.50
N GLU A 270 -91.07 -15.05 -2.39
CA GLU A 270 -90.37 -13.98 -1.66
C GLU A 270 -89.04 -14.47 -1.06
N GLY A 271 -89.00 -15.71 -0.55
CA GLY A 271 -87.76 -16.35 -0.08
C GLY A 271 -86.75 -16.58 -1.21
N VAL A 272 -87.21 -17.03 -2.38
CA VAL A 272 -86.40 -17.17 -3.58
C VAL A 272 -85.88 -15.82 -4.08
N ALA A 273 -86.73 -14.78 -4.10
CA ALA A 273 -86.33 -13.43 -4.50
C ALA A 273 -85.24 -12.86 -3.57
N THR A 274 -85.38 -13.07 -2.26
CA THR A 274 -84.37 -12.67 -1.27
C THR A 274 -83.05 -13.42 -1.49
N SER A 275 -83.13 -14.73 -1.71
CA SER A 275 -81.94 -15.57 -1.97
C SER A 275 -81.21 -15.18 -3.25
N LEU A 276 -81.96 -14.79 -4.30
CA LEU A 276 -81.41 -14.26 -5.55
C LEU A 276 -80.70 -12.92 -5.33
N TYR A 277 -81.29 -12.02 -4.56
CA TYR A 277 -80.71 -10.71 -4.23
C TYR A 277 -79.42 -10.85 -3.41
N GLU A 278 -79.41 -11.76 -2.42
CA GLU A 278 -78.22 -12.11 -1.66
C GLU A 278 -77.14 -12.77 -2.55
N GLY A 279 -77.55 -13.63 -3.48
CA GLY A 279 -76.67 -14.24 -4.47
C GLY A 279 -76.01 -13.20 -5.37
N GLU A 280 -76.77 -12.22 -5.86
CA GLU A 280 -76.26 -11.12 -6.69
C GLU A 280 -75.30 -10.22 -5.92
N SER A 281 -75.61 -9.92 -4.65
CA SER A 281 -74.70 -9.18 -3.76
C SER A 281 -73.37 -9.91 -3.53
N LYS A 282 -73.42 -11.23 -3.28
CA LYS A 282 -72.21 -12.07 -3.16
C LYS A 282 -71.41 -12.10 -4.46
N LEU A 283 -72.08 -12.21 -5.61
CA LEU A 283 -71.43 -12.21 -6.92
C LEU A 283 -70.71 -10.88 -7.19
N SER A 284 -71.33 -9.76 -6.83
CA SER A 284 -70.71 -8.43 -6.94
C SER A 284 -69.45 -8.32 -6.07
N ALA A 285 -69.49 -8.81 -4.83
CA ALA A 285 -68.32 -8.82 -3.95
C ALA A 285 -67.19 -9.72 -4.49
N ILE A 286 -67.52 -10.89 -5.06
CA ILE A 286 -66.55 -11.79 -5.70
C ILE A 286 -65.89 -11.12 -6.92
N LYS A 287 -66.67 -10.38 -7.72
CA LYS A 287 -66.15 -9.63 -8.86
C LYS A 287 -65.13 -8.57 -8.41
N GLU A 288 -65.47 -7.80 -7.39
CA GLU A 288 -64.61 -6.73 -6.86
C GLU A 288 -63.31 -7.29 -6.27
N GLN A 289 -63.39 -8.42 -5.54
CA GLN A 289 -62.21 -9.14 -5.05
C GLN A 289 -61.36 -9.71 -6.19
N SER A 290 -61.97 -10.26 -7.24
CA SER A 290 -61.25 -10.78 -8.40
C SER A 290 -60.50 -9.67 -9.16
N GLU A 291 -61.10 -8.49 -9.30
CA GLU A 291 -60.43 -7.32 -9.88
C GLU A 291 -59.23 -6.87 -9.03
N MET A 292 -59.35 -6.93 -7.70
CA MET A 292 -58.23 -6.64 -6.79
C MET A 292 -57.10 -7.65 -6.94
N ILE A 293 -57.42 -8.95 -6.97
CA ILE A 293 -56.44 -10.03 -7.19
C ILE A 293 -55.74 -9.83 -8.53
N MET A 294 -56.47 -9.49 -9.60
CA MET A 294 -55.89 -9.24 -10.91
C MET A 294 -54.90 -8.05 -10.90
N LYS A 295 -55.25 -6.96 -10.20
CA LYS A 295 -54.32 -5.82 -10.02
C LYS A 295 -53.08 -6.23 -9.23
N GLN A 296 -53.22 -7.03 -8.18
CA GLN A 296 -52.08 -7.54 -7.41
C GLN A 296 -51.20 -8.49 -8.24
N MET A 297 -51.80 -9.34 -9.07
CA MET A 297 -51.10 -10.25 -9.96
C MET A 297 -50.28 -9.51 -11.01
N ILE A 298 -50.82 -8.44 -11.60
CA ILE A 298 -50.09 -7.56 -12.53
C ILE A 298 -48.90 -6.89 -11.82
N LEU A 299 -49.10 -6.37 -10.60
CA LEU A 299 -48.02 -5.78 -9.80
C LEU A 299 -46.94 -6.80 -9.44
N SER A 300 -47.35 -8.02 -9.08
CA SER A 300 -46.45 -9.12 -8.76
C SER A 300 -45.63 -9.56 -9.97
N SER A 301 -46.27 -9.72 -11.14
CA SER A 301 -45.60 -10.01 -12.41
C SER A 301 -44.57 -8.94 -12.77
N LYS A 302 -44.92 -7.66 -12.61
CA LYS A 302 -44.00 -6.54 -12.85
C LYS A 302 -42.80 -6.56 -11.90
N LYS A 303 -43.01 -6.89 -10.62
CA LYS A 303 -41.92 -7.08 -9.65
C LYS A 303 -41.04 -8.29 -10.01
N MET A 304 -41.64 -9.39 -10.46
CA MET A 304 -40.92 -10.60 -10.86
C MET A 304 -40.00 -10.33 -12.05
N SER A 305 -40.48 -9.58 -13.05
CA SER A 305 -39.66 -9.16 -14.20
C SER A 305 -38.49 -8.25 -13.79
N VAL A 306 -38.68 -7.37 -12.82
CA VAL A 306 -37.58 -6.56 -12.26
C VAL A 306 -36.57 -7.44 -11.52
N LEU A 307 -37.04 -8.42 -10.74
CA LEU A 307 -36.17 -9.38 -10.04
C LEU A 307 -35.38 -10.26 -11.02
N GLU A 308 -35.99 -10.70 -12.12
CA GLU A 308 -35.31 -11.44 -13.18
C GLU A 308 -34.19 -10.60 -13.81
N GLY A 309 -34.46 -9.32 -14.11
CA GLY A 309 -33.44 -8.37 -14.58
C GLY A 309 -32.30 -8.20 -13.57
N GLN A 310 -32.60 -8.05 -12.29
CA GLN A 310 -31.58 -7.95 -11.23
C GLN A 310 -30.80 -9.26 -11.02
N ASN A 311 -31.42 -10.41 -11.24
CA ASN A 311 -30.76 -11.70 -11.14
C ASN A 311 -29.80 -11.94 -12.33
N SER A 312 -30.16 -11.46 -13.52
CA SER A 312 -29.27 -11.50 -14.68
C SER A 312 -28.02 -10.64 -14.49
N SER A 313 -28.14 -9.43 -13.91
CA SER A 313 -26.98 -8.59 -13.62
C SER A 313 -26.08 -9.15 -12.50
N LEU A 314 -26.64 -9.95 -11.59
CA LEU A 314 -25.87 -10.73 -10.61
C LEU A 314 -25.02 -11.82 -11.28
N HIS A 315 -25.52 -12.42 -12.36
CA HIS A 315 -24.75 -13.39 -13.14
C HIS A 315 -23.58 -12.72 -13.86
N ASP A 316 -23.78 -11.52 -14.40
CA ASP A 316 -22.72 -10.72 -15.01
C ASP A 316 -21.64 -10.34 -13.98
N LEU A 317 -22.05 -9.91 -12.78
CA LEU A 317 -21.14 -9.64 -11.65
C LEU A 317 -20.32 -10.87 -11.26
N TYR A 318 -20.92 -12.06 -11.25
CA TYR A 318 -20.20 -13.30 -10.99
C TYR A 318 -19.16 -13.58 -12.09
N GLY A 319 -19.49 -13.31 -13.35
CA GLY A 319 -18.55 -13.36 -14.48
C GLY A 319 -17.36 -12.44 -14.27
N SER A 320 -17.60 -11.17 -13.91
CA SER A 320 -16.52 -10.20 -13.64
C SER A 320 -15.66 -10.58 -12.43
N ILE A 321 -16.25 -11.14 -11.36
CA ILE A 321 -15.47 -11.63 -10.21
C ILE A 321 -14.58 -12.80 -10.61
N LYS A 322 -15.09 -13.73 -11.43
CA LYS A 322 -14.30 -14.87 -11.91
C LYS A 322 -13.11 -14.42 -12.77
N GLU A 323 -13.32 -13.44 -13.63
CA GLU A 323 -12.26 -12.84 -14.45
C GLU A 323 -11.21 -12.14 -13.58
N LEU A 324 -11.66 -11.34 -12.60
CA LEU A 324 -10.77 -10.70 -11.64
C LEU A 324 -9.93 -11.71 -10.82
N VAL A 325 -10.52 -12.83 -10.41
CA VAL A 325 -9.79 -13.90 -9.71
C VAL A 325 -8.72 -14.51 -10.62
N SER A 326 -9.03 -14.72 -11.89
CA SER A 326 -8.05 -15.19 -12.90
C SER A 326 -6.90 -14.20 -13.06
N ASP A 327 -7.20 -12.89 -13.14
CA ASP A 327 -6.18 -11.85 -13.25
C ASP A 327 -5.29 -11.79 -12.00
N ILE A 328 -5.88 -11.94 -10.80
CA ILE A 328 -5.13 -12.01 -9.53
C ILE A 328 -4.19 -13.22 -9.52
N GLU A 329 -4.62 -14.38 -10.03
CA GLU A 329 -3.77 -15.57 -10.14
C GLU A 329 -2.58 -15.35 -11.08
N ILE A 330 -2.80 -14.68 -12.22
CA ILE A 330 -1.74 -14.32 -13.17
C ILE A 330 -0.72 -13.39 -12.50
N VAL A 331 -1.20 -12.30 -11.87
CA VAL A 331 -0.33 -11.33 -11.17
C VAL A 331 0.47 -12.00 -10.05
N LYS A 332 -0.16 -12.90 -9.28
CA LYS A 332 0.54 -13.70 -8.26
C LYS A 332 1.64 -14.55 -8.89
N GLY A 333 1.39 -15.20 -10.02
CA GLY A 333 2.38 -15.97 -10.76
C GLY A 333 3.57 -15.12 -11.21
N GLU A 334 3.31 -13.94 -11.75
CA GLU A 334 4.36 -12.98 -12.15
C GLU A 334 5.15 -12.45 -10.96
N TYR A 335 4.49 -12.20 -9.82
CA TYR A 335 5.15 -11.79 -8.59
C TYR A 335 6.11 -12.86 -8.08
N VAL A 336 5.67 -14.13 -8.03
CA VAL A 336 6.53 -15.25 -7.61
C VAL A 336 7.73 -15.40 -8.56
N LYS A 337 7.51 -15.26 -9.87
CA LYS A 337 8.60 -15.28 -10.86
C LYS A 337 9.59 -14.13 -10.64
N SER A 338 9.09 -12.93 -10.40
CA SER A 338 9.91 -11.73 -10.13
C SER A 338 10.69 -11.88 -8.82
N GLN A 339 10.09 -12.46 -7.78
CA GLN A 339 10.74 -12.78 -6.51
C GLN A 339 11.88 -13.78 -6.72
N SER A 340 11.65 -14.83 -7.51
CA SER A 340 12.70 -15.79 -7.88
C SER A 340 13.84 -15.12 -8.63
N GLN A 341 13.54 -14.24 -9.59
CA GLN A 341 14.56 -13.51 -10.35
C GLN A 341 15.36 -12.56 -9.45
N LEU A 342 14.68 -11.85 -8.54
CA LEU A 342 15.34 -10.99 -7.56
C LEU A 342 16.28 -11.80 -6.66
N SER A 343 15.86 -12.98 -6.21
CA SER A 343 16.69 -13.87 -5.42
C SER A 343 17.93 -14.34 -6.18
N LEU A 344 17.82 -14.59 -7.49
CA LEU A 344 18.97 -14.92 -8.35
C LEU A 344 19.93 -13.74 -8.44
N ILE A 345 19.42 -12.53 -8.72
CA ILE A 345 20.24 -11.31 -8.81
C ILE A 345 20.95 -11.02 -7.47
N VAL A 346 20.27 -11.19 -6.33
CA VAL A 346 20.88 -11.04 -5.01
C VAL A 346 22.01 -12.04 -4.79
N ASN A 347 21.83 -13.29 -5.24
CA ASN A 347 22.88 -14.30 -5.14
C ASN A 347 24.07 -13.98 -6.06
N ASP A 348 23.81 -13.54 -7.28
CA ASP A 348 24.86 -13.13 -8.23
C ASP A 348 25.64 -11.92 -7.72
N LEU A 349 24.98 -10.93 -7.13
CA LEU A 349 25.62 -9.79 -6.48
C LEU A 349 26.50 -10.23 -5.30
N LYS A 350 26.04 -11.20 -4.50
CA LYS A 350 26.81 -11.74 -3.39
C LYS A 350 28.06 -12.49 -3.89
N ILE A 351 27.94 -13.26 -4.97
CA ILE A 351 29.08 -13.93 -5.60
C ILE A 351 30.05 -12.91 -6.19
N ALA A 352 29.55 -11.89 -6.89
CA ALA A 352 30.37 -10.82 -7.45
C ALA A 352 31.15 -10.06 -6.37
N GLN A 353 30.48 -9.70 -5.26
CA GLN A 353 31.12 -9.06 -4.11
C GLN A 353 32.22 -9.95 -3.50
N LEU A 354 31.95 -11.25 -3.36
CA LEU A 354 32.94 -12.19 -2.81
C LEU A 354 34.16 -12.33 -3.74
N ASN A 355 33.94 -12.36 -5.05
CA ASN A 355 34.99 -12.39 -6.06
C ASN A 355 35.80 -11.09 -6.07
N GLU A 356 35.16 -9.93 -5.91
CA GLU A 356 35.85 -8.64 -5.80
C GLU A 356 36.73 -8.59 -4.54
N ILE A 357 36.21 -9.03 -3.39
CA ILE A 357 36.98 -9.15 -2.15
C ILE A 357 38.20 -10.06 -2.34
N ASN A 358 38.02 -11.22 -2.99
CA ASN A 358 39.12 -12.14 -3.28
C ASN A 358 40.14 -11.52 -4.24
N SER A 359 39.70 -10.84 -5.29
CA SER A 359 40.59 -10.14 -6.23
C SER A 359 41.39 -9.03 -5.55
N VAL A 360 40.76 -8.25 -4.66
CA VAL A 360 41.45 -7.20 -3.88
C VAL A 360 42.48 -7.84 -2.95
N LYS A 361 42.13 -8.98 -2.32
CA LYS A 361 43.05 -9.73 -1.46
C LYS A 361 44.26 -10.23 -2.25
N GLU A 362 44.06 -10.83 -3.42
CA GLU A 362 45.16 -11.28 -4.29
C GLU A 362 46.05 -10.11 -4.75
N GLN A 363 45.46 -8.98 -5.12
CA GLN A 363 46.22 -7.77 -5.46
C GLN A 363 47.03 -7.25 -4.26
N MET A 364 46.46 -7.30 -3.05
CA MET A 364 47.12 -6.88 -1.82
C MET A 364 48.26 -7.83 -1.43
N GLU A 365 48.09 -9.14 -1.62
CA GLU A 365 49.16 -10.13 -1.46
C GLU A 365 50.28 -9.91 -2.49
N SER A 366 49.94 -9.69 -3.76
CA SER A 366 50.92 -9.37 -4.81
C SER A 366 51.68 -8.07 -4.50
N LEU A 367 50.98 -7.03 -4.05
CA LEU A 367 51.59 -5.76 -3.65
C LEU A 367 52.52 -5.94 -2.45
N THR A 368 52.13 -6.78 -1.49
CA THR A 368 52.96 -7.11 -0.32
C THR A 368 54.24 -7.82 -0.75
N VAL A 369 54.16 -8.76 -1.70
CA VAL A 369 55.34 -9.41 -2.29
C VAL A 369 56.22 -8.40 -3.02
N GLU A 370 55.66 -7.53 -3.86
CA GLU A 370 56.44 -6.51 -4.57
C GLU A 370 57.12 -5.53 -3.60
N LEU A 371 56.40 -5.08 -2.56
CA LEU A 371 56.94 -4.21 -1.52
C LEU A 371 58.07 -4.90 -0.76
N THR A 372 57.91 -6.18 -0.41
CA THR A 372 58.96 -6.96 0.26
C THR A 372 60.20 -7.05 -0.62
N VAL A 373 60.04 -7.38 -1.91
CA VAL A 373 61.15 -7.43 -2.88
C VAL A 373 61.81 -6.05 -3.07
N ARG A 374 61.05 -4.96 -3.10
CA ARG A 374 61.60 -3.60 -3.20
C ARG A 374 62.33 -3.19 -1.93
N ILE A 375 61.80 -3.55 -0.75
CA ILE A 375 62.43 -3.29 0.54
C ILE A 375 63.74 -4.07 0.62
N ASP A 376 63.74 -5.36 0.29
CA ASP A 376 64.93 -6.21 0.27
C ASP A 376 65.97 -5.67 -0.71
N ASN A 377 65.57 -5.30 -1.93
CA ASN A 377 66.47 -4.65 -2.89
C ASN A 377 67.02 -3.31 -2.39
N SER A 378 66.21 -2.53 -1.67
CA SER A 378 66.63 -1.24 -1.10
C SER A 378 67.57 -1.45 0.09
N LEU A 379 67.32 -2.44 0.94
CA LEU A 379 68.18 -2.89 2.02
C LEU A 379 69.50 -3.42 1.47
N GLU A 380 69.49 -4.24 0.41
CA GLU A 380 70.69 -4.75 -0.24
C GLU A 380 71.50 -3.61 -0.87
N LYS A 381 70.84 -2.65 -1.53
CA LYS A 381 71.49 -1.44 -2.05
C LYS A 381 72.08 -0.60 -0.92
N LEU A 382 71.38 -0.43 0.20
CA LEU A 382 71.87 0.27 1.38
C LEU A 382 73.07 -0.45 1.98
N HIS A 383 73.02 -1.79 2.08
CA HIS A 383 74.09 -2.63 2.61
C HIS A 383 75.33 -2.60 1.69
N LYS A 384 75.14 -2.59 0.37
CA LYS A 384 76.21 -2.35 -0.61
C LYS A 384 76.78 -0.94 -0.48
N HIS A 385 75.94 0.10 -0.32
CA HIS A 385 76.40 1.47 -0.10
C HIS A 385 77.17 1.62 1.23
N TYR A 386 76.76 0.92 2.28
CA TYR A 386 77.42 0.92 3.57
C TYR A 386 78.77 0.20 3.50
N ASN A 387 78.86 -0.91 2.75
CA ASN A 387 80.14 -1.58 2.48
C ASN A 387 81.07 -0.73 1.60
N ILE A 388 80.55 0.03 0.63
CA ILE A 388 81.34 0.95 -0.19
C ILE A 388 81.82 2.16 0.66
N ALA A 389 80.96 2.71 1.52
CA ALA A 389 81.35 3.76 2.46
C ALA A 389 82.34 3.25 3.53
N SER A 390 82.19 2.00 3.98
CA SER A 390 83.13 1.32 4.88
C SER A 390 84.47 1.01 4.19
N GLU A 391 84.49 0.66 2.91
CA GLU A 391 85.73 0.45 2.14
C GLU A 391 86.48 1.76 1.90
N ASP A 392 85.79 2.86 1.59
CA ASP A 392 86.44 4.17 1.39
C ASP A 392 86.91 4.79 2.71
N ILE A 393 86.15 4.62 3.81
CA ILE A 393 86.61 5.03 5.14
C ILE A 393 87.79 4.16 5.58
N SER A 394 87.79 2.86 5.32
CA SER A 394 88.90 1.94 5.65
C SER A 394 90.16 2.23 4.82
N LYS A 395 90.04 2.53 3.53
CA LYS A 395 91.18 2.94 2.68
C LYS A 395 91.74 4.30 3.08
N SER A 396 90.88 5.27 3.45
CA SER A 396 91.33 6.59 3.93
C SER A 396 92.02 6.51 5.30
N VAL A 397 91.53 5.65 6.21
CA VAL A 397 92.17 5.36 7.49
C VAL A 397 93.48 4.58 7.33
N GLN A 398 93.56 3.62 6.40
CA GLN A 398 94.82 2.94 6.05
C GLN A 398 95.84 3.87 5.39
N PHE A 399 95.39 4.82 4.56
CA PHE A 399 96.25 5.82 3.94
C PHE A 399 96.81 6.81 4.98
N LEU A 400 95.97 7.29 5.91
CA LEU A 400 96.41 8.13 7.03
C LEU A 400 97.33 7.39 8.00
N ALA A 401 97.08 6.10 8.28
CA ALA A 401 97.96 5.26 9.09
C ALA A 401 99.32 5.02 8.43
N LYS A 402 99.37 4.79 7.10
CA LYS A 402 100.63 4.71 6.34
C LYS A 402 101.38 6.04 6.32
N GLN A 403 100.68 7.17 6.19
CA GLN A 403 101.31 8.50 6.22
C GLN A 403 101.90 8.84 7.59
N ALA A 404 101.27 8.39 8.69
CA ALA A 404 101.78 8.52 10.04
C ALA A 404 102.99 7.59 10.32
N GLN A 405 103.02 6.39 9.73
CA GLN A 405 104.15 5.47 9.86
C GLN A 405 105.39 5.94 9.09
N VAL A 406 105.21 6.55 7.90
CA VAL A 406 106.31 7.15 7.13
C VAL A 406 106.87 8.41 7.83
N LYS A 407 106.05 9.17 8.56
CA LYS A 407 106.53 10.30 9.39
C LYS A 407 107.27 9.89 10.67
N ARG A 408 107.08 8.66 11.19
CA ARG A 408 107.88 8.12 12.32
C ARG A 408 109.20 7.48 11.88
N SER A 409 109.33 7.01 10.63
CA SER A 409 110.58 6.42 10.13
C SER A 409 111.63 7.41 9.63
N TYR A 410 111.35 8.73 9.64
CA TYR A 410 112.33 9.77 9.34
C TYR A 410 112.80 10.56 10.58
N SER A 411 112.39 10.16 11.80
CA SER A 411 112.86 10.76 13.06
C SER A 411 113.85 9.88 13.85
N ASP A 412 114.24 8.72 13.33
CA ASP A 412 115.23 7.79 13.93
C ASP A 412 116.51 7.63 13.05
N LEU A 413 116.79 8.59 12.17
CA LEU A 413 118.00 8.63 11.32
C LEU A 413 118.75 9.97 11.43
N ASP A 414 118.73 10.57 12.62
CA ASP A 414 119.74 11.55 13.05
C ASP A 414 120.36 11.05 14.37
N ARG A 415 121.37 10.20 14.20
CA ARG A 415 122.47 10.02 15.15
C ARG A 415 123.77 10.00 14.39
#